data_AF-A0A3D0NHQ6-F1
#
_entry.id   AF-A0A3D0NHQ6-F1
#
_cell.length_a   1.000
_cell.length_b   1.000
_cell.length_c   1.000
_cell.angle_alpha   90.00
_cell.angle_beta   90.00
_cell.angle_gamma   90.00
#
_symmetry.space_group_name_H-M   'P 1'
#
loop_
_entity.id
_entity.type
_entity.pdbx_description
1 polymer ?
#
loop_
_entity_poly.entity_id
_entity_poly.type
_entity_poly.pdbx_seq_one_letter_code
_entity_poly.pdbx_strand_id
1 'polypeptide(L)' 'MRTAPFKVAVTGAAGQISYSLLFRLASGALLGADRPIELRLLEIEPALKALEGVVMELD' A
#
# COMPACT_ATOMS: atom_id res chain seq x y z
N MET A 1 -23.48 -7.00 -5.07
CA MET A 1 -23.10 -6.42 -3.76
C MET A 1 -21.61 -6.11 -3.83
N ARG A 2 -21.18 -4.85 -3.65
CA ARG A 2 -19.75 -4.53 -3.63
C ARG A 2 -19.19 -5.05 -2.29
N THR A 3 -18.34 -6.06 -2.34
CA THR A 3 -17.69 -6.62 -1.15
C THR A 3 -16.81 -5.53 -0.52
N ALA A 4 -16.70 -5.54 0.81
CA ALA A 4 -15.82 -4.60 1.49
C ALA A 4 -14.37 -4.72 0.95
N PRO A 5 -13.63 -3.61 0.85
CA PRO A 5 -12.23 -3.64 0.41
C PRO A 5 -11.42 -4.63 1.24
N PHE A 6 -10.53 -5.36 0.59
CA PHE A 6 -9.61 -6.24 1.30
C PHE A 6 -8.53 -5.41 1.98
N LYS A 7 -8.41 -5.51 3.31
CA LYS A 7 -7.48 -4.70 4.10
C LYS A 7 -6.10 -5.35 4.10
N VAL A 8 -5.07 -4.60 3.70
CA VAL A 8 -3.69 -5.07 3.67
C VAL A 8 -2.83 -4.13 4.51
N ALA A 9 -2.19 -4.67 5.55
CA ALA A 9 -1.21 -3.93 6.34
C ALA A 9 0.20 -4.18 5.78
N VAL A 10 0.96 -3.10 5.57
CA VAL A 10 2.36 -3.17 5.12
C VAL A 10 3.22 -2.41 6.13
N THR A 11 4.11 -3.12 6.81
CA THR A 11 5.10 -2.54 7.72
C THR A 11 6.38 -2.22 6.97
N GLY A 12 7.15 -1.23 7.43
CA GLY A 12 8.33 -0.81 6.69
C GLY A 12 7.93 -0.19 5.34
N ALA A 13 6.79 0.52 5.31
CA ALA A 13 6.15 0.94 4.07
C ALA A 13 6.95 1.99 3.28
N ALA A 14 7.89 2.69 3.92
CA ALA A 14 8.82 3.61 3.25
C ALA A 14 10.09 2.91 2.75
N GLY A 15 10.24 1.59 2.99
CA GLY A 15 11.38 0.80 2.54
C GLY A 15 11.37 0.50 1.05
N GLN A 16 12.54 0.19 0.49
CA GLN A 16 12.73 -0.06 -0.94
C GLN A 16 11.93 -1.27 -1.47
N ILE A 17 11.80 -2.32 -0.66
CA ILE A 17 10.96 -3.49 -1.00
C ILE A 17 9.49 -3.07 -1.07
N SER A 18 9.03 -2.35 -0.06
CA SER A 18 7.66 -1.85 0.02
C SER A 18 7.34 -0.93 -1.16
N TYR A 19 8.27 -0.04 -1.54
CA TYR A 19 8.10 0.81 -2.71
C TYR A 19 7.77 0.00 -3.98
N SER A 20 8.52 -1.07 -4.26
CA SER A 20 8.23 -1.94 -5.42
C SER A 20 6.95 -2.78 -5.23
N LEU A 21 6.66 -3.20 -4.00
CA LEU A 21 5.51 -4.05 -3.68
C LEU A 21 4.18 -3.30 -3.77
N LEU A 22 4.11 -2.06 -3.29
CA LEU A 22 2.87 -1.30 -3.12
C LEU A 22 2.18 -1.06 -4.47
N PHE A 23 2.93 -0.72 -5.53
CA PHE A 23 2.37 -0.58 -6.87
C PHE A 23 1.86 -1.89 -7.46
N ARG A 24 2.47 -3.03 -7.10
CA ARG A 24 1.97 -4.36 -7.51
C ARG A 24 0.69 -4.75 -6.77
N LEU A 25 0.57 -4.36 -5.51
CA LEU A 25 -0.67 -4.54 -4.75
C LEU A 25 -1.78 -3.66 -5.33
N ALA A 26 -1.50 -2.37 -5.55
CA ALA A 26 -2.44 -1.41 -6.10
C ALA A 26 -2.92 -1.77 -7.52
N SER A 27 -2.06 -2.38 -8.34
CA SER A 27 -2.43 -2.85 -9.69
C SER A 27 -3.32 -4.11 -9.70
N GLY A 28 -3.60 -4.71 -8.55
CA GLY A 28 -4.39 -5.93 -8.43
C GLY A 28 -3.61 -7.21 -8.70
N ALA A 29 -2.27 -7.18 -8.75
CA ALA A 29 -1.46 -8.38 -9.04
C ALA A 29 -1.60 -9.50 -8.00
N LEU A 30 -2.11 -9.20 -6.80
CA LEU A 30 -2.34 -10.18 -5.73
C LEU A 30 -3.74 -10.81 -5.78
N LEU A 31 -4.79 -10.00 -5.95
CA LEU A 31 -6.19 -10.41 -5.75
C LEU A 31 -7.05 -10.28 -7.02
N GLY A 32 -6.46 -9.84 -8.13
CA GLY A 32 -7.16 -9.47 -9.36
C GLY A 32 -7.60 -8.00 -9.35
N ALA A 33 -7.70 -7.40 -10.54
CA ALA A 33 -8.07 -5.99 -10.72
C ALA A 33 -9.50 -5.66 -10.25
N ASP A 34 -10.39 -6.65 -10.16
CA ASP A 34 -11.77 -6.48 -9.72
C ASP A 34 -11.93 -6.43 -8.19
N ARG A 35 -10.86 -6.73 -7.42
CA ARG A 35 -10.91 -6.75 -5.96
C ARG A 35 -10.30 -5.46 -5.38
N PRO A 36 -11.12 -4.51 -4.87
CA PRO A 36 -10.58 -3.32 -4.24
C PRO A 36 -9.83 -3.66 -2.96
N ILE A 37 -8.73 -2.95 -2.70
CA ILE A 37 -7.91 -3.08 -1.49
C ILE A 37 -7.86 -1.76 -0.71
N GLU A 38 -7.64 -1.87 0.59
CA GLU A 38 -7.36 -0.75 1.50
C GLU A 38 -5.95 -0.97 2.06
N LEU A 39 -4.99 -0.15 1.64
CA LEU A 39 -3.62 -0.19 2.11
C LEU A 39 -3.50 0.54 3.46
N ARG A 40 -2.96 -0.15 4.45
CA ARG A 40 -2.64 0.39 5.78
C ARG A 40 -1.14 0.37 5.96
N LEU A 41 -0.52 1.54 5.81
CA LEU A 41 0.92 1.66 5.79
C LEU A 41 1.45 2.01 7.17
N LEU A 42 2.43 1.25 7.66
CA LEU A 42 3.05 1.42 8.97
C LEU A 42 4.54 1.66 8.83
N GLU A 43 5.03 2.68 9.55
CA GLU A 43 6.45 2.99 9.71
C GLU A 43 6.78 3.52 11.10
N ILE A 44 8.07 3.57 11.41
CA ILE A 44 8.62 4.29 12.56
C ILE A 44 8.58 5.81 12.33
N GLU A 45 8.53 6.59 13.42
CA GLU A 45 8.41 8.06 13.37
C GLU A 45 9.44 8.74 12.44
N PRO A 46 10.74 8.37 12.44
CA PRO A 46 11.73 8.97 11.55
C PRO A 46 11.44 8.79 10.05
N ALA A 47 10.67 7.76 9.67
CA ALA A 47 10.36 7.43 8.28
C ALA A 47 9.02 8.01 7.80
N LEU A 48 8.25 8.69 8.66
CA LEU A 48 6.91 9.20 8.29
C LEU A 48 6.94 10.19 7.12
N LYS A 49 7.95 11.07 7.04
CA LYS A 49 8.10 11.98 5.89
C LYS A 49 8.37 11.24 4.57
N ALA A 50 9.14 10.16 4.61
CA ALA A 50 9.35 9.33 3.44
C ALA A 50 8.06 8.57 3.06
N LEU A 51 7.33 8.08 4.08
CA LEU A 51 6.04 7.44 3.88
C LEU A 51 5.00 8.38 3.25
N GLU A 52 4.96 9.65 3.65
CA GLU A 52 4.12 10.68 3.00
C GLU A 52 4.41 10.75 1.50
N GLY A 53 5.68 10.73 1.11
CA GLY A 53 6.08 10.69 -0.31
C GLY A 53 5.54 9.45 -1.03
N VAL A 54 5.62 8.27 -0.41
CA VAL A 54 5.07 7.02 -0.98
C VAL A 54 3.55 7.11 -1.16
N VAL A 55 2.83 7.71 -0.19
CA VAL A 55 1.37 7.91 -0.30
C VAL A 55 1.05 8.83 -1.47
N MET A 56 1.80 9.93 -1.66
CA MET A 56 1.59 10.85 -2.78
C MET A 56 1.77 10.19 -4.15
N GLU A 57 2.60 9.17 -4.26
CA GLU A 57 2.79 8.44 -5.53
C GLU A 57 1.70 7.38 -5.79
N LEU A 58 0.95 6.97 -4.76
CA LEU A 58 -0.14 6.00 -4.85
C LEU A 58 -1.51 6.63 -5.14
N ASP A 59 -1.65 7.95 -4.97
CA ASP A 59 -2.85 8.74 -5.29
C ASP A 59 -3.09 8.85 -6.82
#